data_AF-A0A2K9NB73-F1
#
_entry.id   AF-A0A2K9NB73-F1
#
_cell.length_a   1.000
_cell.length_b   1.000
_cell.length_c   1.000
_cell.angle_alpha   90.00
_cell.angle_beta   90.00
_cell.angle_gamma   90.00
#
_symmetry.space_group_name_H-M   'P 1'
#
loop_
_entity.id
_entity.type
_entity.pdbx_description
1 polymer ?
#
loop_
_entity_poly.entity_id
_entity_poly.type
_entity_poly.pdbx_seq_one_letter_code
_entity_poly.pdbx_strand_id
1 'polypeptide(L)'
;MDGFRMLDLVKLGKVLALVDSSNEGEAAAAIESARRLLARDGKRFSDLAAMLMETAPIAPPPPPAPPPPPPPAASPTAAPTPRPDFKGRRARAGVPDAQAVLDRHGGREAVMAPCSREKLLRAAVARWSVAQDAPNERWTRSLSGWTSDSLPRHMPPEIRRAVETAYSLPISVTGALAELEYWEKRGFEIASVRSLDGQVIAEDIEPTRHLDLPAYARAIVIRRLVEHGLRAATIQDALARAEYWRAHSGRGSWVEAAILADLRHLAGIDRASRDPDGPETEIGSPTHFRTASERREEVMRILSDPAMASLPDREIARRVGVSPQTVGNLRRRVTDGAQTQGNHT
;
A
#
# COMPACT_ATOMS: atom_id res chain seq x y z
N MET A 1 3.42 -25.75 -32.85
CA MET A 1 2.63 -24.73 -32.13
C MET A 1 2.75 -25.06 -30.65
N ASP A 2 3.64 -24.39 -29.92
CA ASP A 2 3.74 -24.56 -28.47
C ASP A 2 3.34 -23.26 -27.81
N GLY A 3 2.18 -23.30 -27.15
CA GLY A 3 1.58 -22.16 -26.49
C GLY A 3 2.45 -21.67 -25.34
N PHE A 4 3.03 -20.47 -25.51
CA PHE A 4 3.48 -19.65 -24.40
C PHE A 4 2.32 -19.54 -23.41
N ARG A 5 2.43 -20.22 -22.26
CA ARG A 5 1.45 -20.09 -21.18
C ARG A 5 1.59 -18.70 -20.60
N MET A 6 0.78 -17.78 -21.10
CA MET A 6 0.54 -16.46 -20.52
C MET A 6 0.16 -16.65 -19.04
N LEU A 7 0.80 -15.86 -18.16
CA LEU A 7 0.49 -15.82 -16.73
C LEU A 7 -1.02 -15.75 -16.56
N ASP A 8 -1.60 -16.77 -15.94
CA ASP A 8 -3.04 -16.87 -15.74
C ASP A 8 -3.42 -15.91 -14.59
N LEU A 9 -3.54 -14.63 -14.94
CA LEU A 9 -3.88 -13.53 -14.04
C LEU A 9 -5.19 -13.78 -13.30
N VAL A 10 -6.11 -14.54 -13.90
CA VAL A 10 -7.36 -14.96 -13.27
C VAL A 10 -7.10 -15.97 -12.16
N LYS A 11 -6.24 -16.98 -12.39
CA LYS A 11 -5.82 -17.91 -11.34
C LYS A 11 -4.99 -17.22 -10.25
N LEU A 12 -4.08 -16.32 -10.61
CA LEU A 12 -3.31 -15.56 -9.63
C LEU A 12 -4.23 -14.69 -8.77
N GLY A 13 -5.20 -14.00 -9.37
CA GLY A 13 -6.20 -13.22 -8.64
C GLY A 13 -7.05 -14.07 -7.69
N LYS A 14 -7.43 -15.29 -8.10
CA LYS A 14 -8.16 -16.24 -7.23
C LYS A 14 -7.32 -16.73 -6.05
N VAL A 15 -6.04 -17.01 -6.27
CA VAL A 15 -5.13 -17.43 -5.19
C VAL A 15 -4.83 -16.27 -4.24
N LEU A 16 -4.66 -15.06 -4.76
CA LEU A 16 -4.50 -13.86 -3.93
C LEU A 16 -5.78 -13.52 -3.14
N ALA A 17 -6.96 -13.84 -3.67
CA ALA A 17 -8.22 -13.69 -2.92
C ALA A 17 -8.33 -14.65 -1.72
N LEU A 18 -7.59 -15.77 -1.72
CA LEU A 18 -7.53 -16.71 -0.58
C LEU A 18 -6.54 -16.26 0.51
N VAL A 19 -5.71 -15.26 0.24
CA VAL A 19 -4.80 -14.67 1.25
C VAL A 19 -5.57 -13.92 2.33
N ASP A 20 -6.80 -13.48 2.02
CA ASP A 20 -7.73 -12.83 2.96
C ASP A 20 -8.51 -13.85 3.84
N SER A 21 -8.17 -15.14 3.87
CA SER A 21 -8.90 -16.14 4.67
C SER A 21 -8.58 -16.04 6.17
N SER A 22 -9.58 -16.33 7.02
CA SER A 22 -9.45 -16.31 8.49
C SER A 22 -8.65 -17.48 9.06
N ASN A 23 -8.09 -18.34 8.20
CA ASN A 23 -7.26 -19.46 8.57
C ASN A 23 -5.80 -19.15 8.17
N GLU A 24 -4.95 -18.89 9.16
CA GLU A 24 -3.55 -18.51 8.96
C GLU A 24 -2.77 -19.52 8.10
N GLY A 25 -3.10 -20.82 8.23
CA GLY A 25 -2.48 -21.88 7.42
C GLY A 25 -2.88 -21.83 5.95
N GLU A 26 -4.13 -21.47 5.65
CA GLU A 26 -4.62 -21.31 4.28
C GLU A 26 -4.09 -20.03 3.64
N ALA A 27 -4.02 -18.93 4.38
CA ALA A 27 -3.44 -17.68 3.90
C ALA A 27 -1.96 -17.85 3.56
N ALA A 28 -1.18 -18.53 4.41
CA ALA A 28 0.22 -18.85 4.13
C ALA A 28 0.38 -19.78 2.91
N ALA A 29 -0.48 -20.79 2.76
CA ALA A 29 -0.49 -21.69 1.60
C ALA A 29 -0.88 -20.97 0.30
N ALA A 30 -1.78 -19.98 0.38
CA ALA A 30 -2.19 -19.14 -0.74
C ALA A 30 -1.05 -18.20 -1.18
N ILE A 31 -0.33 -17.58 -0.24
CA ILE A 31 0.86 -16.77 -0.55
C ILE A 31 1.93 -17.62 -1.24
N GLU A 32 2.21 -18.81 -0.73
CA GLU A 32 3.20 -19.72 -1.30
C GLU A 32 2.76 -20.23 -2.70
N SER A 33 1.46 -20.47 -2.89
CA SER A 33 0.89 -20.82 -4.19
C SER A 33 0.99 -19.66 -5.19
N ALA A 34 0.76 -18.43 -4.76
CA ALA A 34 0.93 -17.23 -5.59
C ALA A 34 2.41 -17.01 -5.96
N ARG A 35 3.35 -17.24 -5.02
CA ARG A 35 4.80 -17.25 -5.31
C ARG A 35 5.16 -18.28 -6.37
N ARG A 36 4.64 -19.50 -6.27
CA ARG A 36 4.91 -20.57 -7.26
C ARG A 36 4.32 -20.25 -8.63
N LEU A 37 3.12 -19.65 -8.68
CA LEU A 37 2.50 -19.22 -9.94
C LEU A 37 3.30 -18.14 -10.64
N LEU A 38 3.83 -17.17 -9.88
CA LEU A 38 4.70 -16.12 -10.40
C LEU A 38 6.07 -16.67 -10.84
N ALA A 39 6.68 -17.52 -10.00
CA ALA A 39 7.98 -18.12 -10.28
C ALA A 39 7.96 -19.02 -11.52
N ARG A 40 6.83 -19.68 -11.83
CA ARG A 40 6.68 -20.52 -13.03
C ARG A 40 6.92 -19.72 -14.32
N ASP A 41 6.61 -18.43 -14.30
CA ASP A 41 6.76 -17.54 -15.45
C ASP A 41 7.97 -16.59 -15.27
N GLY A 42 8.85 -16.88 -14.31
CA GLY A 42 10.08 -16.11 -14.04
C GLY A 42 9.84 -14.75 -13.36
N LYS A 43 8.63 -14.52 -12.83
CA LYS A 43 8.20 -13.24 -12.26
C LYS A 43 8.21 -13.28 -10.75
N ARG A 44 8.38 -12.11 -10.13
CA ARG A 44 8.30 -11.88 -8.70
C ARG A 44 7.11 -11.00 -8.38
N PHE A 45 6.72 -10.93 -7.11
CA PHE A 45 5.67 -10.01 -6.66
C PHE A 45 5.97 -8.54 -6.99
N SER A 46 7.25 -8.15 -6.99
CA SER A 46 7.70 -6.82 -7.41
C SER A 46 7.35 -6.48 -8.87
N ASP A 47 7.28 -7.50 -9.72
CA ASP A 47 7.12 -7.33 -11.17
C ASP A 47 5.65 -7.13 -11.55
N LEU A 48 4.72 -7.42 -10.61
CA LEU A 48 3.29 -7.16 -10.77
C LEU A 48 3.00 -5.67 -10.96
N ALA A 49 3.74 -4.79 -10.29
CA ALA A 49 3.57 -3.34 -10.42
C ALA A 49 3.92 -2.84 -11.83
N ALA A 50 4.98 -3.39 -12.45
CA ALA A 50 5.36 -3.06 -13.82
C ALA A 50 4.35 -3.61 -14.84
N MET A 51 3.85 -4.83 -14.62
CA MET A 51 2.84 -5.45 -15.50
C MET A 51 1.49 -4.75 -15.47
N LEU A 52 1.10 -4.17 -14.34
CA LEU A 52 -0.13 -3.37 -14.22
C LEU A 52 0.01 -1.99 -14.90
N MET A 53 1.23 -1.53 -15.12
CA MET A 53 1.51 -0.28 -15.83
C MET A 53 1.60 -0.47 -17.36
N GLU A 54 2.07 -1.64 -17.83
CA GLU A 54 2.17 -1.95 -19.26
C GLU A 54 0.81 -2.14 -19.97
N THR A 55 -0.29 -2.31 -19.23
CA THR A 55 -1.64 -2.49 -19.80
C THR A 55 -2.43 -1.18 -19.97
N ALA A 56 -1.86 -0.02 -19.67
CA ALA A 56 -2.51 1.27 -19.86
C ALA A 56 -2.12 1.91 -21.22
N PRO A 57 -3.05 2.09 -22.18
CA PRO A 57 -2.75 2.86 -23.38
C PRO A 57 -2.53 4.34 -23.01
N ILE A 58 -1.43 4.92 -23.47
CA ILE A 58 -1.09 6.33 -23.28
C ILE A 58 -2.04 7.18 -24.14
N ALA A 59 -2.95 7.92 -23.50
CA ALA A 59 -3.74 8.94 -24.18
C ALA A 59 -2.90 10.23 -24.37
N PRO A 60 -2.98 10.91 -25.53
CA PRO A 60 -2.24 12.15 -25.77
C PRO A 60 -2.77 13.30 -24.88
N PRO A 61 -1.92 14.29 -24.56
CA PRO A 61 -2.28 15.40 -23.66
C PRO A 61 -3.36 16.31 -24.30
N PRO A 62 -4.33 16.81 -23.51
CA PRO A 62 -5.39 17.67 -24.03
C PRO A 62 -4.89 19.11 -24.30
N PRO A 63 -5.46 19.82 -25.30
CA PRO A 63 -5.12 21.21 -25.61
C PRO A 63 -5.57 22.19 -24.50
N PRO A 64 -4.97 23.40 -24.42
CA PRO A 64 -5.28 24.37 -23.38
C PRO A 64 -6.72 24.90 -23.47
N ALA A 65 -7.37 25.04 -22.31
CA ALA A 65 -8.79 25.37 -22.20
C ALA A 65 -9.10 26.85 -22.53
N PRO A 66 -10.18 27.15 -23.28
CA PRO A 66 -10.70 28.51 -23.44
C PRO A 66 -11.39 29.02 -22.16
N PRO A 67 -11.54 30.36 -21.99
CA PRO A 67 -12.13 30.94 -20.78
C PRO A 67 -13.62 30.59 -20.61
N PRO A 68 -14.12 30.51 -19.36
CA PRO A 68 -15.45 29.96 -19.08
C PRO A 68 -16.58 30.91 -19.51
N PRO A 69 -17.65 30.39 -20.16
CA PRO A 69 -18.88 31.15 -20.40
C PRO A 69 -19.74 31.25 -19.12
N PRO A 70 -20.68 32.22 -19.05
CA PRO A 70 -21.57 32.41 -17.89
C PRO A 70 -22.52 31.22 -17.70
N PRO A 71 -22.97 30.95 -16.46
CA PRO A 71 -23.73 29.74 -16.14
C PRO A 71 -25.16 29.78 -16.72
N PRO A 72 -25.63 28.72 -17.39
CA PRO A 72 -27.03 28.59 -17.76
C PRO A 72 -27.87 27.96 -16.65
N ALA A 73 -29.17 28.32 -16.66
CA ALA A 73 -30.19 27.89 -15.73
C ALA A 73 -30.43 26.36 -15.75
N ALA A 74 -30.81 25.84 -14.57
CA ALA A 74 -31.01 24.42 -14.32
C ALA A 74 -32.11 23.77 -15.19
N SER A 75 -31.87 22.53 -15.61
CA SER A 75 -32.90 21.58 -16.08
C SER A 75 -32.48 20.14 -15.75
N PRO A 76 -33.44 19.21 -15.58
CA PRO A 76 -33.33 18.10 -14.64
C PRO A 76 -32.71 16.81 -15.22
N THR A 77 -31.95 16.15 -14.34
CA THR A 77 -31.56 14.72 -14.25
C THR A 77 -31.87 13.78 -15.42
N ALA A 78 -30.79 13.29 -16.05
CA ALA A 78 -30.74 11.95 -16.64
C ALA A 78 -29.92 11.04 -15.71
N ALA A 79 -30.49 9.89 -15.32
CA ALA A 79 -29.89 8.94 -14.38
C ALA A 79 -28.65 8.26 -14.98
N PRO A 80 -27.53 8.14 -14.24
CA PRO A 80 -26.39 7.35 -14.67
C PRO A 80 -26.67 5.86 -14.49
N THR A 81 -26.33 5.09 -15.53
CA THR A 81 -26.36 3.62 -15.53
C THR A 81 -25.44 3.05 -14.42
N PRO A 82 -25.87 1.99 -13.71
CA PRO A 82 -25.08 1.41 -12.63
C PRO A 82 -23.87 0.66 -13.18
N ARG A 83 -22.67 1.07 -12.75
CA ARG A 83 -21.44 0.28 -12.94
C ARG A 83 -21.51 -0.96 -12.06
N PRO A 84 -20.93 -2.10 -12.48
CA PRO A 84 -20.91 -3.33 -11.69
C PRO A 84 -20.26 -3.08 -10.34
N ASP A 85 -21.07 -3.33 -9.32
CA ASP A 85 -20.80 -3.26 -7.90
C ASP A 85 -19.73 -4.29 -7.52
N PHE A 86 -18.49 -3.81 -7.32
CA PHE A 86 -17.53 -4.53 -6.51
C PHE A 86 -18.06 -4.56 -5.07
N LYS A 87 -18.83 -5.60 -4.74
CA LYS A 87 -19.20 -6.00 -3.38
C LYS A 87 -17.95 -6.47 -2.62
N GLY A 88 -17.09 -5.51 -2.31
CA GLY A 88 -16.03 -5.59 -1.32
C GLY A 88 -16.29 -4.59 -0.19
N ARG A 89 -17.56 -4.40 0.18
CA ARG A 89 -17.92 -3.63 1.37
C ARG A 89 -17.56 -4.52 2.57
N ARG A 90 -16.27 -4.55 2.97
CA ARG A 90 -15.98 -4.87 4.38
C ARG A 90 -16.86 -3.89 5.14
N ALA A 91 -17.82 -4.42 5.90
CA ALA A 91 -18.68 -3.62 6.73
C ALA A 91 -17.76 -2.66 7.48
N ARG A 92 -17.98 -1.34 7.36
CA ARG A 92 -17.55 -0.45 8.44
C ARG A 92 -18.01 -1.17 9.71
N ALA A 93 -17.10 -1.46 10.64
CA ALA A 93 -17.47 -2.06 11.90
C ALA A 93 -18.69 -1.27 12.38
N GLY A 94 -19.85 -1.94 12.44
CA GLY A 94 -21.10 -1.28 12.79
C GLY A 94 -20.89 -0.54 14.09
N VAL A 95 -21.59 0.59 14.25
CA VAL A 95 -21.61 1.32 15.53
C VAL A 95 -21.86 0.27 16.62
N PRO A 96 -20.94 0.12 17.60
CA PRO A 96 -21.02 -0.97 18.55
C PRO A 96 -22.31 -0.84 19.35
N ASP A 97 -22.89 -1.98 19.72
CA ASP A 97 -24.08 -1.99 20.57
C ASP A 97 -23.82 -1.18 21.85
N ALA A 98 -24.69 -0.21 22.12
CA ALA A 98 -24.47 0.76 23.17
C ALA A 98 -24.49 0.10 24.56
N GLN A 99 -25.33 -0.92 24.77
CA GLN A 99 -25.37 -1.65 26.03
C GLN A 99 -24.06 -2.42 26.27
N ALA A 100 -23.55 -3.11 25.25
CA ALA A 100 -22.26 -3.79 25.32
C ALA A 100 -21.08 -2.82 25.61
N VAL A 101 -21.14 -1.59 25.12
CA VAL A 101 -20.16 -0.54 25.45
C VAL A 101 -20.27 -0.14 26.92
N LEU A 102 -21.50 0.08 27.43
CA LEU A 102 -21.73 0.43 28.84
C LEU A 102 -21.22 -0.67 29.77
N ASP A 103 -21.54 -1.93 29.49
CA ASP A 103 -21.14 -3.08 30.30
C ASP A 103 -19.61 -3.22 30.36
N ARG A 104 -18.92 -3.02 29.23
CA ARG A 104 -17.45 -3.09 29.16
C ARG A 104 -16.75 -2.04 30.02
N HIS A 105 -17.31 -0.83 30.08
CA HIS A 105 -16.67 0.32 30.71
C HIS A 105 -17.17 0.60 32.13
N GLY A 106 -18.21 -0.10 32.60
CA GLY A 106 -18.80 0.12 33.92
C GLY A 106 -19.80 1.27 33.98
N GLY A 107 -20.46 1.55 32.85
CA GLY A 107 -21.54 2.52 32.74
C GLY A 107 -21.17 3.81 32.01
N ARG A 108 -22.18 4.69 31.89
CA ARG A 108 -22.13 5.89 31.05
C ARG A 108 -21.05 6.86 31.48
N GLU A 109 -20.95 7.13 32.78
CA GLU A 109 -19.97 8.08 33.30
C GLU A 109 -18.54 7.66 32.94
N ALA A 110 -18.23 6.37 33.01
CA ALA A 110 -16.92 5.84 32.66
C ALA A 110 -16.63 5.94 31.15
N VAL A 111 -17.60 5.63 30.29
CA VAL A 111 -17.45 5.82 28.83
C VAL A 111 -17.21 7.30 28.53
N MET A 112 -17.98 8.18 29.16
CA MET A 112 -17.86 9.61 28.95
C MET A 112 -16.64 10.20 29.64
N ALA A 113 -16.05 9.64 30.68
CA ALA A 113 -14.89 10.23 31.35
C ALA A 113 -13.70 10.37 30.38
N PRO A 114 -12.97 11.51 30.39
CA PRO A 114 -11.76 11.66 29.57
C PRO A 114 -10.69 10.63 29.96
N CYS A 115 -10.12 9.92 28.97
CA CYS A 115 -9.02 9.00 29.19
C CYS A 115 -7.69 9.75 29.44
N SER A 116 -6.62 9.03 29.77
CA SER A 116 -5.30 9.63 30.02
C SER A 116 -4.77 10.44 28.82
N ARG A 117 -4.92 9.94 27.60
CA ARG A 117 -4.53 10.65 26.35
C ARG A 117 -5.37 11.90 26.13
N GLU A 118 -6.69 11.83 26.34
CA GLU A 118 -7.58 12.99 26.24
C GLU A 118 -7.21 14.08 27.25
N LYS A 119 -6.84 13.71 28.49
CA LYS A 119 -6.37 14.64 29.52
C LYS A 119 -5.06 15.34 29.11
N LEU A 120 -4.10 14.61 28.56
CA LEU A 120 -2.84 15.19 28.06
C LEU A 120 -3.10 16.19 26.92
N LEU A 121 -3.97 15.82 25.98
CA LEU A 121 -4.33 16.70 24.85
C LEU A 121 -5.04 17.96 25.32
N ARG A 122 -5.99 17.85 26.26
CA ARG A 122 -6.66 19.00 26.87
C ARG A 122 -5.68 19.94 27.57
N ALA A 123 -4.75 19.39 28.34
CA ALA A 123 -3.72 20.18 29.01
C ALA A 123 -2.85 20.92 27.99
N ALA A 124 -2.44 20.25 26.92
CA ALA A 124 -1.57 20.84 25.89
C ALA A 124 -2.20 22.02 25.15
N VAL A 125 -3.53 22.04 24.99
CA VAL A 125 -4.25 23.10 24.26
C VAL A 125 -5.02 24.05 25.16
N ALA A 126 -4.92 23.91 26.49
CA ALA A 126 -5.77 24.58 27.46
C ALA A 126 -5.88 26.10 27.25
N ARG A 127 -4.77 26.77 26.92
CA ARG A 127 -4.72 28.23 26.73
C ARG A 127 -5.54 28.77 25.55
N TRP A 128 -5.91 27.92 24.60
CA TRP A 128 -6.73 28.29 23.44
C TRP A 128 -8.13 27.67 23.47
N SER A 129 -8.41 26.87 24.49
CA SER A 129 -9.63 26.11 24.60
C SER A 129 -10.78 26.97 25.07
N VAL A 130 -11.90 26.89 24.36
CA VAL A 130 -13.20 27.40 24.80
C VAL A 130 -14.11 26.20 25.03
N ALA A 131 -14.59 26.02 26.26
CA ALA A 131 -15.55 24.96 26.57
C ALA A 131 -16.93 25.23 25.93
N GLN A 132 -17.70 24.18 25.68
CA GLN A 132 -19.13 24.29 25.38
C GLN A 132 -19.91 24.76 26.61
N ASP A 133 -21.14 25.24 26.40
CA ASP A 133 -22.04 25.60 27.50
C ASP A 133 -22.70 24.36 28.10
N ALA A 134 -23.33 24.55 29.26
CA ALA A 134 -24.15 23.55 29.92
C ALA A 134 -25.22 22.96 28.98
N PRO A 135 -25.47 21.64 29.01
CA PRO A 135 -24.86 20.60 29.86
C PRO A 135 -23.65 19.90 29.22
N ASN A 136 -22.99 20.54 28.25
CA ASN A 136 -21.95 19.95 27.41
C ASN A 136 -20.54 20.43 27.79
N GLU A 137 -20.32 21.00 28.98
CA GLU A 137 -19.07 21.66 29.40
C GLU A 137 -17.84 20.75 29.32
N ARG A 138 -18.07 19.43 29.33
CA ARG A 138 -17.03 18.44 29.07
C ARG A 138 -16.33 18.69 27.73
N TRP A 139 -17.05 19.15 26.72
CA TRP A 139 -16.58 19.25 25.33
C TRP A 139 -15.95 20.60 25.07
N THR A 140 -14.91 20.60 24.25
CA THR A 140 -14.26 21.80 23.76
C THR A 140 -15.01 22.31 22.53
N ARG A 141 -15.59 23.50 22.61
CA ARG A 141 -16.29 24.17 21.50
C ARG A 141 -15.33 24.59 20.41
N SER A 142 -14.23 25.23 20.78
CA SER A 142 -13.24 25.72 19.82
C SER A 142 -11.83 25.75 20.39
N LEU A 143 -10.85 25.70 19.49
CA LEU A 143 -9.43 25.87 19.76
C LEU A 143 -8.93 27.06 18.94
N SER A 144 -8.81 28.24 19.54
CA SER A 144 -8.49 29.48 18.82
C SER A 144 -9.44 29.74 17.64
N GLY A 145 -10.74 29.51 17.85
CA GLY A 145 -11.78 29.65 16.81
C GLY A 145 -11.88 28.49 15.82
N TRP A 146 -10.93 27.54 15.81
CA TRP A 146 -11.04 26.31 15.02
C TRP A 146 -12.03 25.33 15.67
N THR A 147 -12.84 24.64 14.88
CA THR A 147 -13.92 23.72 15.33
C THR A 147 -13.93 22.41 14.53
N SER A 148 -14.76 21.44 14.90
CA SER A 148 -14.95 20.19 14.15
C SER A 148 -15.52 20.38 12.74
N ASP A 149 -16.20 21.50 12.48
CA ASP A 149 -16.73 21.86 11.17
C ASP A 149 -15.72 22.62 10.30
N SER A 150 -14.63 23.08 10.92
CA SER A 150 -13.54 23.72 10.20
C SER A 150 -12.78 22.71 9.36
N LEU A 151 -12.35 23.12 8.16
CA LEU A 151 -11.56 22.23 7.30
C LEU A 151 -10.24 21.85 7.98
N PRO A 152 -9.80 20.57 7.93
CA PRO A 152 -8.58 20.13 8.62
C PRO A 152 -7.32 20.91 8.26
N ARG A 153 -7.25 21.47 7.05
CA ARG A 153 -6.13 22.31 6.59
C ARG A 153 -6.08 23.69 7.25
N HIS A 154 -7.17 24.15 7.85
CA HIS A 154 -7.26 25.43 8.56
C HIS A 154 -6.98 25.29 10.06
N MET A 155 -6.60 24.10 10.55
CA MET A 155 -6.17 23.93 11.94
C MET A 155 -4.97 24.86 12.23
N PRO A 156 -5.05 25.73 13.25
CA PRO A 156 -3.97 26.65 13.57
C PRO A 156 -2.66 25.90 13.85
N PRO A 157 -1.51 26.39 13.34
CA PRO A 157 -0.21 25.71 13.49
C PRO A 157 0.18 25.45 14.95
N GLU A 158 -0.17 26.37 15.84
CA GLU A 158 0.11 26.25 17.28
C GLU A 158 -0.73 25.15 17.95
N ILE A 159 -1.97 24.95 17.51
CA ILE A 159 -2.82 23.84 17.97
C ILE A 159 -2.26 22.51 17.48
N ARG A 160 -1.90 22.44 16.18
CA ARG A 160 -1.23 21.27 15.60
C ARG A 160 0.02 20.89 16.41
N ARG A 161 0.92 21.86 16.63
CA ARG A 161 2.15 21.64 17.39
C ARG A 161 1.86 21.16 18.81
N ALA A 162 0.89 21.76 19.49
CA ALA A 162 0.52 21.38 20.85
C ALA A 162 0.05 19.92 20.92
N VAL A 163 -0.85 19.48 20.02
CA VAL A 163 -1.35 18.09 20.00
C VAL A 163 -0.29 17.09 19.53
N GLU A 164 0.64 17.49 18.67
CA GLU A 164 1.79 16.68 18.26
C GLU A 164 2.74 16.43 19.44
N THR A 165 2.94 17.41 20.32
CA THR A 165 3.84 17.32 21.48
C THR A 165 3.20 16.85 22.78
N ALA A 166 1.86 16.73 22.84
CA ALA A 166 1.14 16.33 24.05
C ALA A 166 1.57 14.95 24.57
N TYR A 167 1.92 14.05 23.66
CA TYR A 167 2.64 12.80 23.88
C TYR A 167 3.25 12.33 22.55
N SER A 168 4.22 11.41 22.61
CA SER A 168 5.01 10.97 21.46
C SER A 168 4.17 10.61 20.23
N LEU A 169 4.59 11.06 19.06
CA LEU A 169 3.99 10.65 17.80
C LEU A 169 4.42 9.22 17.42
N PRO A 170 3.55 8.47 16.75
CA PRO A 170 3.95 7.22 16.12
C PRO A 170 5.02 7.47 15.05
N ILE A 171 6.05 6.63 15.05
CA ILE A 171 7.20 6.73 14.13
C ILE A 171 7.12 5.71 12.98
N SER A 172 6.13 4.83 12.99
CA SER A 172 5.87 3.83 11.94
C SER A 172 4.44 3.92 11.46
N VAL A 173 4.20 3.46 10.23
CA VAL A 173 2.86 3.45 9.62
C VAL A 173 1.92 2.58 10.45
N THR A 174 2.37 1.39 10.85
CA THR A 174 1.61 0.48 11.71
C THR A 174 1.27 1.12 13.06
N GLY A 175 2.21 1.83 13.68
CA GLY A 175 1.96 2.55 14.92
C GLY A 175 0.95 3.70 14.76
N ALA A 176 1.01 4.41 13.64
CA ALA A 176 0.05 5.47 13.33
C ALA A 176 -1.36 4.91 13.08
N LEU A 177 -1.47 3.77 12.39
CA LEU A 177 -2.74 3.07 12.20
C LEU A 177 -3.34 2.61 13.54
N ALA A 178 -2.54 2.01 14.41
CA ALA A 178 -3.01 1.58 15.73
C ALA A 178 -3.53 2.76 16.57
N GLU A 179 -2.88 3.93 16.52
CA GLU A 179 -3.38 5.13 17.19
C GLU A 179 -4.66 5.67 16.53
N LEU A 180 -4.77 5.64 15.20
CA LEU A 180 -5.97 6.07 14.48
C LEU A 180 -7.17 5.18 14.79
N GLU A 181 -6.98 3.86 14.76
CA GLU A 181 -8.00 2.86 15.12
C GLU A 181 -8.47 3.03 16.57
N TYR A 182 -7.54 3.33 17.49
CA TYR A 182 -7.90 3.66 18.87
C TYR A 182 -8.84 4.87 18.92
N TRP A 183 -8.54 5.94 18.19
CA TRP A 183 -9.37 7.15 18.16
C TRP A 183 -10.71 6.93 17.46
N GLU A 184 -10.75 6.17 16.37
CA GLU A 184 -11.99 5.81 15.68
C GLU A 184 -12.89 4.94 16.57
N LYS A 185 -12.32 3.93 17.24
CA LYS A 185 -13.03 3.10 18.23
C LYS A 185 -13.57 3.95 19.37
N ARG A 186 -12.75 4.85 19.94
CA ARG A 186 -13.18 5.75 21.02
C ARG A 186 -14.33 6.65 20.58
N GLY A 187 -14.26 7.18 19.37
CA GLY A 187 -15.32 7.98 18.76
C GLY A 187 -16.62 7.19 18.59
N PHE A 188 -16.54 5.96 18.09
CA PHE A 188 -17.69 5.06 17.99
C PHE A 188 -18.32 4.74 19.35
N GLU A 189 -17.53 4.40 20.36
CA GLU A 189 -18.04 4.08 21.71
C GLU A 189 -18.79 5.28 22.32
N ILE A 190 -18.25 6.49 22.17
CA ILE A 190 -18.93 7.73 22.58
C ILE A 190 -20.22 7.93 21.79
N ALA A 191 -20.19 7.73 20.46
CA ALA A 191 -21.34 7.89 19.59
C ALA A 191 -22.47 6.94 20.01
N SER A 192 -22.17 5.65 20.21
CA SER A 192 -23.14 4.65 20.65
C SER A 192 -23.87 5.06 21.92
N VAL A 193 -23.14 5.54 22.94
CA VAL A 193 -23.74 5.96 24.22
C VAL A 193 -24.54 7.24 24.08
N ARG A 194 -24.13 8.19 23.23
CA ARG A 194 -24.90 9.42 22.95
C ARG A 194 -26.15 9.18 22.11
N SER A 195 -26.15 8.15 21.26
CA SER A 195 -27.33 7.75 20.47
C SER A 195 -28.47 7.27 21.38
N LEU A 196 -28.17 6.66 22.53
CA LEU A 196 -29.19 6.26 23.51
C LEU A 196 -30.01 7.45 24.05
N ASP A 197 -29.43 8.64 24.10
CA ASP A 197 -30.11 9.85 24.58
C ASP A 197 -30.85 10.59 23.45
N GLY A 198 -30.90 10.02 22.24
CA GLY A 198 -31.43 10.70 21.05
C GLY A 198 -30.59 11.90 20.59
N GLN A 199 -29.36 12.06 21.11
CA GLN A 199 -28.52 13.22 20.80
C GLN A 199 -27.75 13.11 19.48
N VAL A 200 -27.63 11.91 18.90
CA VAL A 200 -26.84 11.66 17.69
C VAL A 200 -27.50 10.57 16.85
N ILE A 201 -27.60 10.79 15.53
CA ILE A 201 -27.85 9.73 14.55
C ILE A 201 -26.48 9.27 14.05
N ALA A 202 -26.04 8.09 14.48
CA ALA A 202 -24.66 7.62 14.29
C ALA A 202 -24.33 7.20 12.84
N GLU A 203 -25.29 7.25 11.92
CA GLU A 203 -25.21 6.50 10.66
C GLU A 203 -24.33 7.15 9.57
N ASP A 204 -23.97 8.43 9.66
CA ASP A 204 -23.26 9.11 8.55
C ASP A 204 -22.03 9.96 8.93
N ILE A 205 -21.66 10.01 10.20
CA ILE A 205 -20.59 10.91 10.66
C ILE A 205 -19.27 10.14 10.80
N GLU A 206 -18.17 10.76 10.35
CA GLU A 206 -16.81 10.24 10.56
C GLU A 206 -16.58 9.97 12.07
N PRO A 207 -16.15 8.76 12.48
CA PRO A 207 -16.18 8.35 13.89
C PRO A 207 -15.42 9.29 14.83
N THR A 208 -14.32 9.85 14.34
CA THR A 208 -13.46 10.78 15.09
C THR A 208 -14.14 12.12 15.40
N ARG A 209 -15.23 12.50 14.72
CA ARG A 209 -15.99 13.74 15.02
C ARG A 209 -16.76 13.68 16.34
N HIS A 210 -16.94 12.50 16.91
CA HIS A 210 -17.55 12.35 18.23
C HIS A 210 -16.52 12.53 19.37
N LEU A 211 -15.23 12.62 19.05
CA LEU A 211 -14.19 12.92 20.02
C LEU A 211 -14.27 14.38 20.48
N ASP A 212 -13.65 14.64 21.63
CA ASP A 212 -13.42 16.01 22.06
C ASP A 212 -12.45 16.71 21.10
N LEU A 213 -12.60 18.03 20.90
CA LEU A 213 -11.91 18.74 19.83
C LEU A 213 -10.37 18.60 19.86
N PRO A 214 -9.68 18.57 21.01
CA PRO A 214 -8.24 18.28 21.06
C PRO A 214 -7.89 16.87 20.58
N ALA A 215 -8.74 15.87 20.87
CA ALA A 215 -8.57 14.49 20.41
C ALA A 215 -8.90 14.34 18.92
N TYR A 216 -9.92 15.06 18.43
CA TYR A 216 -10.18 15.17 17.00
C TYR A 216 -9.00 15.80 16.24
N ALA A 217 -8.40 16.85 16.79
CA ALA A 217 -7.20 17.47 16.22
C ALA A 217 -6.03 16.49 16.13
N ARG A 218 -5.78 15.70 17.19
CA ARG A 218 -4.77 14.63 17.17
C ARG A 218 -5.10 13.57 16.10
N ALA A 219 -6.35 13.12 16.01
CA ALA A 219 -6.77 12.14 15.02
C ALA A 219 -6.52 12.63 13.58
N ILE A 220 -6.73 13.92 13.28
CA ILE A 220 -6.38 14.53 11.98
C ILE A 220 -4.87 14.42 11.70
N VAL A 221 -4.03 14.72 12.69
CA VAL A 221 -2.57 14.61 12.54
C VAL A 221 -2.17 13.17 12.25
N ILE A 222 -2.66 12.21 13.04
CA ILE A 222 -2.37 10.80 12.87
C ILE A 222 -2.87 10.29 11.52
N ARG A 223 -4.07 10.68 11.09
CA ARG A 223 -4.61 10.32 9.77
C ARG A 223 -3.66 10.75 8.65
N ARG A 224 -3.09 11.96 8.72
CA ARG A 224 -2.09 12.40 7.73
C ARG A 224 -0.80 11.57 7.75
N LEU A 225 -0.34 11.14 8.93
CA LEU A 225 0.81 10.25 9.06
C LEU A 225 0.55 8.90 8.35
N VAL A 226 -0.62 8.31 8.60
CA VAL A 226 -1.11 7.08 7.94
C VAL A 226 -1.29 7.25 6.45
N GLU A 227 -1.79 8.39 5.99
CA GLU A 227 -2.08 8.61 4.58
C GLU A 227 -0.82 8.84 3.76
N HIS A 228 0.10 9.69 4.23
CA HIS A 228 1.29 10.06 3.47
C HIS A 228 2.47 10.62 4.28
N GLY A 229 2.30 10.88 5.58
CA GLY A 229 3.30 11.61 6.39
C GLY A 229 4.48 10.75 6.86
N LEU A 230 4.29 9.44 6.97
CA LEU A 230 5.35 8.48 7.28
C LEU A 230 5.76 7.72 6.02
N ARG A 231 7.01 7.26 5.97
CA ARG A 231 7.48 6.25 4.99
C ARG A 231 7.37 4.87 5.60
N ALA A 232 6.98 3.86 4.81
CA ALA A 232 7.02 2.47 5.25
C ALA A 232 8.46 2.03 5.44
N ALA A 233 8.82 1.59 6.65
CA ALA A 233 10.15 1.02 6.93
C ALA A 233 10.19 -0.48 6.60
N THR A 234 9.02 -1.11 6.54
CA THR A 234 8.87 -2.55 6.31
C THR A 234 7.79 -2.85 5.29
N ILE A 235 7.80 -4.07 4.73
CA ILE A 235 6.70 -4.53 3.88
C ILE A 235 5.35 -4.57 4.61
N GLN A 236 5.38 -4.81 5.93
CA GLN A 236 4.19 -4.81 6.78
C GLN A 236 3.58 -3.41 6.87
N ASP A 237 4.39 -2.37 7.03
CA ASP A 237 3.92 -0.98 7.00
C ASP A 237 3.27 -0.62 5.65
N ALA A 238 3.87 -1.05 4.53
CA ALA A 238 3.32 -0.80 3.20
C ALA A 238 1.99 -1.56 2.98
N LEU A 239 1.91 -2.81 3.44
CA LEU A 239 0.68 -3.61 3.38
C LEU A 239 -0.42 -2.98 4.24
N ALA A 240 -0.11 -2.59 5.47
CA ALA A 240 -1.06 -1.96 6.38
C ALA A 240 -1.65 -0.66 5.79
N ARG A 241 -0.82 0.17 5.12
CA ARG A 241 -1.32 1.36 4.40
C ARG A 241 -2.25 0.98 3.24
N ALA A 242 -1.89 -0.03 2.45
CA ALA A 242 -2.70 -0.50 1.33
C ALA A 242 -4.05 -1.06 1.79
N GLU A 243 -4.08 -1.79 2.90
CA GLU A 243 -5.30 -2.29 3.53
C GLU A 243 -6.17 -1.14 4.04
N TYR A 244 -5.59 -0.15 4.72
CA TYR A 244 -6.29 1.06 5.13
C TYR A 244 -6.91 1.78 3.93
N TRP A 245 -6.15 1.97 2.84
CA TRP A 245 -6.65 2.61 1.62
C TRP A 245 -7.82 1.83 0.99
N ARG A 246 -7.70 0.49 0.92
CA ARG A 246 -8.76 -0.40 0.42
C ARG A 246 -10.02 -0.30 1.29
N ALA A 247 -9.88 -0.32 2.62
CA ALA A 247 -11.01 -0.17 3.55
C ALA A 247 -11.74 1.17 3.38
N HIS A 248 -11.02 2.22 2.95
CA HIS A 248 -11.56 3.54 2.67
C HIS A 248 -12.00 3.72 1.21
N SER A 249 -12.29 2.62 0.51
CA SER A 249 -12.80 2.59 -0.87
C SER A 249 -11.83 3.22 -1.90
N GLY A 250 -10.53 3.16 -1.64
CA GLY A 250 -9.51 3.67 -2.55
C GLY A 250 -9.55 5.19 -2.75
N ARG A 251 -10.17 5.93 -1.83
CA ARG A 251 -10.26 7.40 -1.94
C ARG A 251 -8.97 8.05 -1.46
N GLY A 252 -8.52 9.06 -2.20
CA GLY A 252 -7.37 9.92 -1.85
C GLY A 252 -6.13 9.60 -2.68
N SER A 253 -5.83 10.48 -3.66
CA SER A 253 -4.64 10.38 -4.52
C SER A 253 -3.31 10.39 -3.74
N TRP A 254 -3.30 11.02 -2.57
CA TRP A 254 -2.12 11.10 -1.70
C TRP A 254 -1.72 9.75 -1.13
N VAL A 255 -2.68 8.88 -0.81
CA VAL A 255 -2.41 7.56 -0.21
C VAL A 255 -1.85 6.61 -1.25
N GLU A 256 -2.43 6.60 -2.45
CA GLU A 256 -1.92 5.82 -3.57
C GLU A 256 -0.47 6.21 -3.92
N ALA A 257 -0.19 7.52 -4.01
CA ALA A 257 1.15 8.03 -4.23
C ALA A 257 2.12 7.62 -3.11
N ALA A 258 1.66 7.63 -1.85
CA ALA A 258 2.45 7.18 -0.72
C ALA A 258 2.76 5.66 -0.77
N ILE A 259 1.79 4.82 -1.13
CA ILE A 259 2.01 3.37 -1.31
C ILE A 259 3.07 3.12 -2.40
N LEU A 260 2.98 3.81 -3.54
CA LEU A 260 3.99 3.68 -4.59
C LEU A 260 5.38 4.15 -4.12
N ALA A 261 5.45 5.24 -3.35
CA ALA A 261 6.71 5.71 -2.78
C ALA A 261 7.29 4.71 -1.76
N ASP A 262 6.44 4.11 -0.94
CA ASP A 262 6.81 3.08 0.04
C ASP A 262 7.39 1.85 -0.65
N LEU A 263 6.73 1.33 -1.70
CA LEU A 263 7.22 0.18 -2.47
C LEU A 263 8.57 0.47 -3.16
N ARG A 264 8.74 1.68 -3.71
CA ARG A 264 10.03 2.09 -4.30
C ARG A 264 11.14 2.17 -3.25
N HIS A 265 10.83 2.72 -2.08
CA HIS A 265 11.79 2.82 -0.98
C HIS A 265 12.24 1.43 -0.50
N LEU A 266 11.29 0.52 -0.26
CA LEU A 266 11.58 -0.85 0.17
C LEU A 266 12.39 -1.62 -0.89
N ALA A 267 12.08 -1.45 -2.17
CA ALA A 267 12.88 -2.02 -3.25
C ALA A 267 14.32 -1.45 -3.30
N GLY A 268 14.51 -0.18 -2.93
CA GLY A 268 15.83 0.43 -2.79
C GLY A 268 16.64 -0.18 -1.64
N ILE A 269 16.02 -0.39 -0.49
CA ILE A 269 16.65 -1.06 0.67
C ILE A 269 17.09 -2.47 0.30
N ASP A 270 16.21 -3.28 -0.32
CA ASP A 270 16.50 -4.66 -0.72
C ASP A 270 17.67 -4.75 -1.73
N ARG A 271 17.82 -3.75 -2.61
CA ARG A 271 18.99 -3.67 -3.51
C ARG A 271 20.25 -3.34 -2.74
N ALA A 272 20.23 -2.33 -1.87
CA ALA A 272 21.38 -1.93 -1.08
C ALA A 272 21.85 -3.04 -0.12
N SER A 273 20.94 -3.81 0.46
CA SER A 273 21.29 -4.96 1.33
C SER A 273 21.88 -6.15 0.58
N ARG A 274 21.72 -6.24 -0.74
CA ARG A 274 22.30 -7.31 -1.57
C ARG A 274 23.70 -7.00 -2.08
N ASP A 275 24.14 -5.75 -2.00
CA ASP A 275 25.49 -5.29 -2.36
C ASP A 275 26.20 -4.68 -1.14
N PRO A 276 26.62 -5.49 -0.15
CA PRO A 276 27.38 -4.98 0.99
C PRO A 276 28.86 -4.70 0.65
N ASP A 277 29.40 -5.28 -0.44
CA ASP A 277 30.79 -5.12 -0.88
C ASP A 277 30.84 -4.73 -2.36
N GLY A 278 31.02 -3.43 -2.61
CA GLY A 278 31.37 -2.92 -3.93
C GLY A 278 32.37 -1.78 -3.81
N PRO A 279 33.69 -2.04 -3.78
CA PRO A 279 34.68 -1.03 -4.11
C PRO A 279 34.60 -0.73 -5.61
N GLU A 280 34.92 0.51 -5.99
CA GLU A 280 35.19 0.92 -7.36
C GLU A 280 36.16 -0.08 -8.02
N THR A 281 35.63 -0.99 -8.83
CA THR A 281 36.36 -1.66 -9.91
C THR A 281 35.35 -2.00 -10.99
N GLU A 282 35.37 -1.18 -12.05
CA GLU A 282 34.93 -1.61 -13.35
C GLU A 282 35.65 -2.91 -13.74
N ILE A 283 34.96 -3.71 -14.56
CA ILE A 283 35.39 -4.97 -15.22
C ILE A 283 35.03 -6.24 -14.44
N GLY A 284 33.79 -6.75 -14.63
CA GLY A 284 33.41 -8.07 -14.12
C GLY A 284 31.93 -8.49 -14.21
N SER A 285 31.27 -8.29 -15.35
CA SER A 285 30.02 -8.93 -15.83
C SER A 285 28.95 -9.44 -14.84
N PRO A 286 27.75 -8.82 -14.80
CA PRO A 286 26.54 -9.50 -14.39
C PRO A 286 25.88 -10.12 -15.63
N THR A 287 26.16 -11.38 -15.95
CA THR A 287 25.45 -12.10 -17.01
C THR A 287 24.09 -12.58 -16.51
N HIS A 288 23.19 -11.63 -16.28
CA HIS A 288 21.79 -11.86 -16.04
C HIS A 288 21.11 -12.15 -17.39
N PHE A 289 21.31 -13.35 -17.96
CA PHE A 289 20.62 -13.72 -19.19
C PHE A 289 19.10 -13.78 -18.93
N ARG A 290 18.34 -12.95 -19.64
CA ARG A 290 16.89 -12.77 -19.45
C ARG A 290 16.07 -13.76 -20.27
N THR A 291 16.64 -14.40 -21.30
CA THR A 291 15.92 -15.38 -22.14
C THR A 291 16.72 -16.66 -22.45
N ALA A 292 16.03 -17.73 -22.86
CA ALA A 292 16.68 -18.98 -23.27
C ALA A 292 17.48 -18.83 -24.59
N SER A 293 17.10 -17.88 -25.45
CA SER A 293 17.83 -17.55 -26.67
C SER A 293 19.14 -16.83 -26.36
N GLU A 294 19.14 -15.85 -25.45
CA GLU A 294 20.35 -15.17 -24.97
C GLU A 294 21.36 -16.15 -24.34
N ARG A 295 20.88 -17.10 -23.53
CA ARG A 295 21.73 -18.17 -22.98
C ARG A 295 22.33 -19.07 -24.07
N ARG A 296 21.61 -19.31 -25.18
CA ARG A 296 22.14 -20.11 -26.30
C ARG A 296 23.16 -19.33 -27.11
N GLU A 297 22.91 -18.06 -27.38
CA GLU A 297 23.86 -17.18 -28.08
C GLU A 297 25.16 -17.03 -27.29
N GLU A 298 25.07 -16.91 -25.97
CA GLU A 298 26.25 -16.88 -25.12
C GLU A 298 27.05 -18.20 -25.16
N VAL A 299 26.38 -19.35 -25.09
CA VAL A 299 27.07 -20.64 -25.22
C VAL A 299 27.77 -20.72 -26.57
N MET A 300 27.13 -20.25 -27.65
CA MET A 300 27.75 -20.20 -28.98
C MET A 300 28.95 -19.24 -29.02
N ARG A 301 28.86 -18.09 -28.34
CA ARG A 301 29.99 -17.13 -28.19
C ARG A 301 31.17 -17.76 -27.46
N ILE A 302 30.94 -18.46 -26.35
CA ILE A 302 31.97 -19.16 -25.57
C ILE A 302 32.61 -20.28 -26.40
N LEU A 303 31.81 -21.04 -27.15
CA LEU A 303 32.30 -22.12 -28.00
C LEU A 303 33.02 -21.61 -29.27
N SER A 304 32.83 -20.35 -29.66
CA SER A 304 33.55 -19.71 -30.78
C SER A 304 34.95 -19.22 -30.39
N ASP A 305 35.24 -19.10 -29.09
CA ASP A 305 36.56 -18.73 -28.57
C ASP A 305 37.39 -20.02 -28.34
N PRO A 306 38.51 -20.24 -29.05
CA PRO A 306 39.32 -21.46 -28.93
C PRO A 306 39.82 -21.75 -27.51
N ALA A 307 40.12 -20.71 -26.72
CA ALA A 307 40.61 -20.88 -25.35
C ALA A 307 39.48 -21.38 -24.43
N MET A 308 38.28 -20.84 -24.61
CA MET A 308 37.11 -21.16 -23.78
C MET A 308 36.36 -22.39 -24.26
N ALA A 309 36.46 -22.73 -25.54
CA ALA A 309 35.95 -23.98 -26.11
C ALA A 309 36.65 -25.20 -25.51
N SER A 310 37.87 -25.09 -24.99
CA SER A 310 38.56 -26.21 -24.31
C SER A 310 37.95 -26.57 -22.95
N LEU A 311 37.07 -25.72 -22.39
CA LEU A 311 36.44 -25.96 -21.10
C LEU A 311 35.44 -27.13 -21.15
N PRO A 312 35.32 -27.91 -20.06
CA PRO A 312 34.36 -28.99 -19.99
C PRO A 312 32.92 -28.46 -20.03
N ASP A 313 32.00 -29.20 -20.67
CA ASP A 313 30.60 -28.78 -20.87
C ASP A 313 29.89 -28.41 -19.56
N ARG A 314 30.25 -29.06 -18.45
CA ARG A 314 29.71 -28.76 -17.12
C ARG A 314 30.13 -27.39 -16.61
N GLU A 315 31.32 -26.93 -16.96
CA GLU A 315 31.85 -25.62 -16.56
C GLU A 315 31.21 -24.50 -17.39
N ILE A 316 31.08 -24.69 -18.70
CA ILE A 316 30.36 -23.75 -19.58
C ILE A 316 28.88 -23.67 -19.18
N ALA A 317 28.26 -24.82 -18.88
CA ALA A 317 26.88 -24.90 -18.41
C ALA A 317 26.65 -24.12 -17.11
N ARG A 318 27.60 -24.21 -16.17
CA ARG A 318 27.57 -23.46 -14.90
C ARG A 318 27.67 -21.95 -15.13
N ARG A 319 28.54 -21.52 -16.05
CA ARG A 319 28.76 -20.10 -16.36
C ARG A 319 27.56 -19.42 -17.03
N VAL A 320 26.83 -20.15 -17.87
CA VAL A 320 25.69 -19.60 -18.63
C VAL A 320 24.32 -19.95 -18.01
N GLY A 321 24.28 -20.90 -17.07
CA GLY A 321 23.04 -21.34 -16.44
C GLY A 321 22.17 -22.21 -17.37
N VAL A 322 22.79 -23.14 -18.10
CA VAL A 322 22.11 -24.13 -18.97
C VAL A 322 22.46 -25.56 -18.56
N SER A 323 21.81 -26.58 -19.12
CA SER A 323 22.21 -27.98 -18.86
C SER A 323 23.49 -28.35 -19.63
N PRO A 324 24.37 -29.21 -19.08
CA PRO A 324 25.55 -29.70 -19.80
C PRO A 324 25.22 -30.37 -21.14
N GLN A 325 24.05 -31.01 -21.24
CA GLN A 325 23.54 -31.59 -22.49
C GLN A 325 23.26 -30.51 -23.55
N THR A 326 22.80 -29.32 -23.15
CA THR A 326 22.56 -28.20 -24.07
C THR A 326 23.87 -27.69 -24.67
N VAL A 327 24.92 -27.58 -23.85
CA VAL A 327 26.27 -27.21 -24.32
C VAL A 327 26.82 -28.26 -25.27
N GLY A 328 26.74 -29.54 -24.92
CA GLY A 328 27.21 -30.63 -25.78
C GLY A 328 26.50 -30.71 -27.13
N ASN A 329 25.18 -30.43 -27.17
CA ASN A 329 24.41 -30.34 -28.41
C ASN A 329 24.87 -29.16 -29.29
N LEU A 330 25.12 -27.99 -28.69
CA LEU A 330 25.57 -26.80 -29.42
C LEU A 330 27.02 -26.98 -29.93
N ARG A 331 27.88 -27.57 -29.11
CA ARG A 331 29.26 -27.90 -29.47
C ARG A 331 29.33 -28.81 -30.69
N ARG A 332 28.53 -29.89 -30.73
CA ARG A 332 28.43 -30.75 -31.93
C ARG A 332 28.00 -29.96 -33.17
N ARG A 333 27.00 -29.10 -33.05
CA ARG A 333 26.53 -28.27 -34.18
C ARG A 333 27.59 -27.29 -34.69
N VAL A 334 28.43 -26.74 -33.81
CA VAL A 334 29.55 -25.86 -34.20
C VAL A 334 30.65 -26.67 -34.90
N THR A 335 31.00 -27.85 -34.39
CA THR A 335 31.98 -28.74 -35.02
C THR A 335 31.50 -29.27 -36.37
N ASP A 336 30.24 -29.70 -36.47
CA ASP A 336 29.62 -30.19 -37.71
C ASP A 336 29.47 -29.07 -38.75
N GLY A 337 29.17 -27.85 -38.30
CA GLY A 337 29.12 -26.65 -39.14
C GLY A 337 30.49 -26.25 -39.69
N ALA A 338 31.55 -26.38 -38.90
CA ALA A 338 32.92 -26.12 -39.34
C ALA A 338 33.44 -27.15 -40.36
N GLN A 339 33.03 -28.42 -40.23
CA GLN A 339 33.39 -29.46 -41.22
C GLN A 339 32.68 -29.28 -42.57
N THR A 340 31.49 -28.69 -42.58
CA THR A 340 30.73 -28.47 -43.81
C THR A 340 31.27 -27.29 -44.65
N GLN A 341 31.93 -26.31 -44.01
CA GLN A 341 32.53 -25.15 -44.70
C GLN A 341 33.96 -25.41 -45.22
N GLY A 342 34.63 -26.47 -44.75
CA GLY A 342 35.99 -26.84 -45.18
C GLY A 342 36.09 -27.65 -46.48
N ASN A 343 34.95 -27.99 -47.12
CA ASN A 343 34.91 -28.90 -48.27
C ASN A 343 34.62 -28.21 -49.62
N HIS A 344 34.82 -26.90 -49.71
CA HIS A 344 34.77 -26.10 -50.94
C HIS A 344 36.04 -25.26 -51.10
N THR A 345 37.18 -25.92 -51.23
CA THR A 345 38.37 -25.32 -51.85
C THR A 345 38.90 -26.23 -52.93
#